data_AF-A0A0F9PBD0-F1
#
_entry.id   AF-A0A0F9PBD0-F1
#
_cell.length_a   1.000
_cell.length_b   1.000
_cell.length_c   1.000
_cell.angle_alpha   90.00
_cell.angle_beta   90.00
_cell.angle_gamma   90.00
#
_symmetry.space_group_name_H-M   'P 1'
#
loop_
_entity.id
_entity.type
_entity.pdbx_description
1 polymer ?
#
loop_
_entity_poly.entity_id
_entity_poly.type
_entity_poly.pdbx_seq_one_letter_code
_entity_poly.pdbx_strand_id
1 'polypeptide(L)' 'MLTEAELAVLYELDQRPWQTVKRLKVNLEEELDSATLANLDPLLRSMERKGLVHGLPDDLIPGADLQWTISSKGTKELNS' A
#
# COMPACT_ATOMS: atom_id res chain seq x y z
N MET A 1 5.28 -1.05 -15.80
CA MET A 1 4.67 -2.38 -15.61
C MET A 1 4.60 -2.62 -14.11
N LEU A 2 3.40 -2.89 -13.58
CA LEU A 2 3.18 -3.18 -12.16
C LEU A 2 3.48 -4.66 -11.87
N THR A 3 4.01 -4.95 -10.68
CA THR A 3 4.14 -6.34 -10.21
C THR A 3 2.83 -6.84 -9.60
N GLU A 4 2.68 -8.15 -9.43
CA GLU A 4 1.52 -8.75 -8.73
C GLU A 4 1.34 -8.17 -7.32
N ALA A 5 2.44 -7.98 -6.58
CA ALA A 5 2.40 -7.36 -5.26
C ALA A 5 1.96 -5.89 -5.30
N GLU A 6 2.41 -5.11 -6.30
CA GLU A 6 1.97 -3.73 -6.47
C GLU A 6 0.48 -3.66 -6.82
N LEU A 7 -0.01 -4.56 -7.67
CA LEU A 7 -1.43 -4.67 -8.02
C LEU A 7 -2.30 -5.03 -6.82
N ALA A 8 -1.89 -6.03 -6.03
CA ALA A 8 -2.62 -6.44 -4.83
C ALA A 8 -2.74 -5.28 -3.82
N VAL A 9 -1.65 -4.55 -3.59
CA VAL A 9 -1.64 -3.38 -2.71
C VAL A 9 -2.53 -2.26 -3.25
N LEU A 10 -2.48 -1.95 -4.55
CA LEU A 10 -3.34 -0.93 -5.15
C LEU A 10 -4.81 -1.31 -5.04
N TYR A 11 -5.15 -2.56 -5.32
CA TYR A 11 -6.52 -3.06 -5.23
C TYR A 11 -7.08 -2.99 -3.80
N GLU A 12 -6.28 -3.35 -2.81
CA GLU A 12 -6.68 -3.24 -1.39
C GLU A 12 -6.87 -1.78 -0.95
N LEU A 13 -5.96 -0.89 -1.36
CA LEU A 13 -6.05 0.54 -1.01
C LEU A 13 -7.15 1.30 -1.77
N ASP A 14 -7.55 0.82 -2.95
CA ASP A 14 -8.68 1.36 -3.70
C ASP A 14 -10.02 1.06 -3.00
N GLN A 15 -10.16 -0.15 -2.45
CA GLN A 15 -11.34 -0.53 -1.67
C GLN A 15 -11.37 0.10 -0.28
N ARG A 16 -10.20 0.17 0.37
CA ARG A 16 -10.05 0.59 1.76
C ARG A 16 -8.84 1.52 1.88
N PRO A 17 -9.03 2.82 1.68
CA PRO A 17 -7.96 3.80 1.82
C PRO A 17 -7.55 3.98 3.30
N TRP A 18 -6.41 4.63 3.52
CA TRP A 18 -5.88 5.00 4.84
C TRP A 18 -5.62 3.79 5.75
N GLN A 19 -4.79 2.85 5.26
CA GLN A 19 -4.41 1.66 6.02
C GLN A 19 -2.95 1.71 6.46
N THR A 20 -2.68 1.24 7.68
CA THR A 20 -1.30 1.04 8.16
C THR A 20 -0.69 -0.20 7.53
N VAL A 21 0.65 -0.26 7.51
CA VAL A 21 1.38 -1.46 7.05
C VAL A 21 0.93 -2.71 7.77
N LYS A 22 0.70 -2.62 9.09
CA LYS A 22 0.19 -3.75 9.89
C LYS A 22 -1.14 -4.27 9.37
N ARG A 23 -2.06 -3.37 8.99
CA ARG A 23 -3.39 -3.77 8.50
C ARG A 23 -3.31 -4.35 7.09
N LEU A 24 -2.49 -3.75 6.22
CA LEU A 24 -2.25 -4.27 4.89
C LEU A 24 -1.64 -5.68 4.93
N LYS A 25 -0.74 -5.98 5.87
CA LYS A 25 -0.19 -7.33 6.04
C LYS A 25 -1.27 -8.37 6.35
N VAL A 26 -2.25 -8.01 7.18
CA VAL A 26 -3.37 -8.90 7.53
C VAL A 26 -4.31 -9.08 6.34
N ASN A 27 -4.65 -8.00 5.64
CA ASN A 27 -5.61 -8.08 4.55
C ASN A 27 -5.03 -8.73 3.27
N LEU A 28 -3.70 -8.79 3.14
CA LEU A 28 -3.01 -9.35 1.98
C LEU A 28 -2.37 -10.72 2.26
N GLU A 29 -2.70 -11.34 3.40
CA GLU A 29 -2.06 -12.59 3.82
C GLU A 29 -2.46 -13.81 2.97
N GLU A 30 -3.62 -13.75 2.31
CA GLU A 30 -4.11 -14.79 1.41
C GLU A 30 -3.61 -14.58 -0.03
N GLU A 31 -3.28 -13.33 -0.40
CA GLU A 31 -2.87 -12.92 -1.75
C GLU A 31 -1.35 -12.91 -1.94
N LEU A 32 -0.58 -12.64 -0.89
CA LEU A 32 0.87 -12.47 -0.96
C LEU A 32 1.61 -13.49 -0.11
N ASP A 33 2.75 -13.96 -0.62
CA ASP A 33 3.62 -14.84 0.16
C ASP A 33 4.28 -14.11 1.36
N SER A 34 4.73 -14.89 2.34
CA SER A 34 5.34 -14.36 3.56
C SER A 34 6.59 -13.50 3.31
N ALA A 35 7.34 -13.77 2.24
CA ALA A 35 8.54 -12.99 1.92
C ALA A 35 8.17 -11.60 1.38
N THR A 36 7.11 -11.50 0.60
CA THR A 36 6.54 -10.26 0.09
C THR A 36 5.90 -9.47 1.22
N LEU A 37 5.12 -10.12 2.09
CA LEU A 37 4.54 -9.50 3.29
C LEU A 37 5.61 -8.96 4.25
N ALA A 38 6.74 -9.65 4.40
CA ALA A 38 7.88 -9.15 5.18
C ALA A 38 8.45 -7.84 4.60
N ASN A 39 8.44 -7.70 3.27
CA ASN A 39 8.96 -6.54 2.53
C ASN A 39 7.89 -5.50 2.17
N LEU A 40 6.71 -5.55 2.79
CA LEU A 40 5.59 -4.66 2.44
C LEU A 40 5.90 -3.17 2.66
N ASP A 41 6.64 -2.81 3.72
CA ASP A 41 7.03 -1.41 3.95
C ASP A 41 7.99 -0.87 2.88
N PRO A 42 9.11 -1.56 2.56
CA PRO A 42 9.95 -1.21 1.40
C PRO A 42 9.18 -1.14 0.07
N LEU A 43 8.19 -2.01 -0.14
CA LEU A 43 7.33 -2.00 -1.32
C LEU A 43 6.49 -0.72 -1.38
N LEU A 44 5.79 -0.37 -0.31
CA LEU A 44 4.98 0.85 -0.22
C LEU A 44 5.82 2.12 -0.46
N ARG A 45 7.02 2.18 0.11
CA ARG A 45 7.99 3.27 -0.15
C ARG A 45 8.40 3.34 -1.62
N SER A 46 8.57 2.20 -2.28
CA SER A 46 8.85 2.15 -3.71
C SER A 46 7.68 2.65 -4.55
N MET A 47 6.46 2.20 -4.22
CA MET A 47 5.22 2.64 -4.87
C MET A 47 4.95 4.13 -4.66
N GLU A 48 5.26 4.68 -3.49
CA GLU A 48 5.21 6.11 -3.18
C GLU A 48 6.16 6.91 -4.07
N ARG A 49 7.41 6.47 -4.21
CA ARG A 49 8.37 7.09 -5.14
C ARG A 49 7.91 7.03 -6.60
N LYS A 50 7.18 5.97 -6.98
CA LYS A 50 6.54 5.86 -8.30
C LYS A 50 5.29 6.75 -8.43
N GLY A 51 4.85 7.37 -7.33
CA GLY A 51 3.65 8.19 -7.26
C GLY A 51 2.36 7.39 -7.35
N LEU A 52 2.38 6.11 -6.97
CA LEU A 52 1.20 5.22 -7.03
C LEU A 52 0.36 5.28 -5.75
N VAL A 53 1.00 5.50 -4.60
CA VAL A 53 0.36 5.62 -3.28
C VAL A 53 0.88 6.86 -2.54
N HIS A 54 0.20 7.25 -1.47
CA HIS A 54 0.62 8.30 -0.55
C HIS A 54 0.67 7.76 0.88
N GLY A 55 1.77 8.00 1.59
CA GLY A 55 1.87 7.78 3.03
C GLY A 55 1.73 9.10 3.79
N LEU A 56 0.82 9.15 4.76
CA LEU A 56 0.72 10.25 5.72
C LEU A 56 0.92 9.72 7.14
N PRO A 57 1.59 10.47 8.03
CA PRO A 57 1.59 10.14 9.44
C PRO A 57 0.16 10.09 9.97
N ASP A 58 -0.12 9.20 10.91
CA ASP A 58 -1.40 9.22 11.60
C ASP A 58 -1.43 10.47 12.50
N ASP A 59 -2.10 11.53 12.02
CA ASP A 59 -2.21 12.84 12.66
C ASP A 59 -2.72 12.76 14.11
N LEU A 60 -3.36 11.64 14.48
CA LEU A 60 -3.93 11.40 15.80
C LEU A 60 -2.88 10.93 16.81
N ILE A 61 -1.70 10.46 16.37
CA ILE A 61 -0.69 9.87 17.25
C ILE A 61 0.71 10.33 16.82
N PRO A 62 1.35 11.26 17.57
CA PRO A 62 2.73 11.65 17.33
C PRO A 62 3.67 10.45 17.37
N GLY A 63 4.36 10.17 16.25
CA GLY A 63 5.26 9.02 16.10
C GLY A 63 4.58 7.72 15.68
N ALA A 64 3.31 7.75 15.26
CA ALA A 64 2.60 6.57 14.78
C ALA A 64 3.01 6.10 13.38
N ASP A 65 2.64 4.86 13.13
CA ASP A 65 2.73 4.19 11.84
C ASP A 65 2.09 5.05 10.74
N LEU A 66 2.74 5.10 9.57
CA LEU A 66 2.17 5.75 8.40
C LEU A 66 0.88 5.04 7.97
N GLN A 67 -0.11 5.83 7.59
CA GLN A 67 -1.30 5.39 6.87
C GLN A 67 -1.13 5.63 5.38
N TRP A 68 -1.54 4.64 4.59
CA TRP A 68 -1.34 4.60 3.16
C TRP A 68 -2.67 4.69 2.42
N THR A 69 -2.71 5.42 1.32
CA THR A 69 -3.86 5.49 0.40
C THR A 69 -3.39 5.41 -1.05
N ILE A 70 -4.28 5.00 -1.95
CA ILE A 70 -4.03 5.02 -3.39
C ILE A 70 -4.04 6.48 -3.90
N SER A 71 -3.11 6.79 -4.82
CA SER A 71 -3.07 8.09 -5.50
C SER A 71 -3.93 8.08 -6.77
N SER A 72 -4.23 9.25 -7.33
CA SER A 72 -4.90 9.33 -8.63
C SER A 72 -4.13 8.66 -9.77
N LYS A 73 -2.80 8.58 -9.70
CA LYS A 73 -1.99 7.83 -10.68
C LYS A 73 -2.13 6.33 -10.44
N GLY A 74 -2.08 5.89 -9.20
CA GLY A 74 -2.32 4.49 -8.81
C GLY A 74 -3.67 3.98 -9.31
N THR A 75 -4.74 4.75 -9.10
CA THR A 75 -6.09 4.39 -9.59
C THR A 75 -6.13 4.27 -11.12
N LYS A 76 -5.43 5.14 -11.85
CA LYS A 76 -5.36 5.03 -13.32
C LYS A 76 -4.63 3.78 -13.79
N GLU A 77 -3.48 3.48 -13.18
CA GLU A 77 -2.68 2.30 -13.51
C GLU A 77 -3.40 1.00 -13.17
N LEU A 78 -4.25 0.98 -12.13
CA LEU A 78 -5.08 -0.17 -11.78
C LEU A 78 -6.19 -0.45 -12.80
N ASN A 79 -6.68 0.57 -13.52
CA ASN A 79 -7.81 0.47 -14.47
C ASN A 79 -7.37 0.48 -15.95
N SER A 80 -6.08 0.30 -16.24
CA SER A 80 -5.51 0.31 -17.59
C SER A 80 -5.19 -1.11 -18.07
#